data_AF-A0A8J2PMD2-F1
#
_entry.id   AF-A0A8J2PMD2-F1
#
_cell.length_a   1.000
_cell.length_b   1.000
_cell.length_c   1.000
_cell.angle_alpha   90.00
_cell.angle_beta   90.00
_cell.angle_gamma   90.00
#
_symmetry.space_group_name_H-M   'P 1'
#
loop_
_entity.id
_entity.type
_entity.pdbx_description
1 polymer ?
#
loop_
_entity_poly.entity_id
_entity_poly.type
_entity_poly.pdbx_seq_one_letter_code
_entity_poly.pdbx_strand_id
1 'polypeptide(L)'
;STSNPQELAECFLQLTTAFNLYEEAIGSIALFNILRSGMLIANSSYMILFPRYNRNFNGLAAFSAAFVLILSLGDALETQIETTGDQIFQVIVKDEVSKDRGKKEMFRLAKSVLKWKWQFTARKLFTINFGLIPSFLGALVGCMTFI
;
A
#
# COMPACT_ATOMS: atom_id res chain seq x y z
N SER A 1 -4.95 -24.88 23.97
CA SER A 1 -6.09 -24.72 24.90
C SER A 1 -7.19 -23.97 24.16
N THR A 2 -8.29 -24.65 23.83
CA THR A 2 -9.61 -24.08 23.48
C THR A 2 -9.55 -22.69 22.81
N SER A 3 -9.10 -22.50 21.57
CA SER A 3 -9.86 -22.74 20.33
C SER A 3 -11.36 -22.38 20.43
N ASN A 4 -11.68 -21.24 21.06
CA ASN A 4 -13.00 -20.64 20.97
C ASN A 4 -13.06 -19.82 19.66
N PRO A 5 -13.83 -20.25 18.64
CA PRO A 5 -13.90 -19.54 17.36
C PRO A 5 -14.37 -18.07 17.52
N GLN A 6 -15.03 -17.73 18.62
CA GLN A 6 -15.37 -16.35 18.98
C GLN A 6 -14.15 -15.50 19.34
N GLU A 7 -13.21 -16.00 20.13
CA GLU A 7 -11.98 -15.26 20.49
C GLU A 7 -11.10 -15.00 19.26
N LEU A 8 -11.08 -15.97 18.32
CA LEU A 8 -10.40 -15.84 17.04
C LEU A 8 -11.07 -14.79 16.15
N ALA A 9 -12.41 -14.79 16.07
CA ALA A 9 -13.17 -13.78 15.33
C ALA A 9 -12.99 -12.37 15.92
N GLU A 10 -12.95 -12.25 17.25
CA GLU A 10 -12.74 -10.97 17.94
C GLU A 10 -11.32 -10.45 17.71
N CYS A 11 -10.31 -11.31 17.74
CA CYS A 11 -8.94 -10.98 17.38
C CYS A 11 -8.83 -10.50 15.91
N PHE A 12 -9.47 -11.21 14.98
CA PHE A 12 -9.53 -10.79 13.57
C PHE A 12 -10.21 -9.43 13.38
N LEU A 13 -11.30 -9.18 14.11
CA LEU A 13 -12.02 -7.91 14.06
C LEU A 13 -11.17 -6.76 14.62
N GLN A 14 -10.49 -6.97 15.74
CA GLN A 14 -9.59 -5.99 16.34
C GLN A 14 -8.41 -5.67 15.41
N LEU A 15 -7.81 -6.68 14.80
CA LEU A 15 -6.69 -6.50 13.87
C LEU A 15 -7.12 -5.74 12.60
N THR A 16 -8.30 -6.05 12.06
CA THR A 16 -8.88 -5.32 10.92
C THR A 16 -9.18 -3.86 11.29
N THR A 17 -9.68 -3.61 12.49
CA THR A 17 -10.00 -2.26 12.97
C THR A 17 -8.73 -1.43 13.17
N ALA A 18 -7.70 -2.03 13.77
CA ALA A 18 -6.39 -1.42 13.91
C ALA A 18 -5.76 -1.10 12.55
N PHE A 19 -5.85 -2.04 11.59
CA PHE A 19 -5.38 -1.83 10.23
C PHE A 19 -6.11 -0.67 9.55
N ASN A 20 -7.45 -0.62 9.62
CA ASN A 20 -8.23 0.49 9.03
C ASN A 20 -7.87 1.85 9.64
N LEU A 21 -7.66 1.93 10.96
CA LEU A 21 -7.24 3.17 11.63
C LEU A 21 -5.84 3.60 11.18
N TYR A 22 -4.93 2.64 11.05
CA TYR A 22 -3.58 2.87 10.57
C TYR A 22 -3.56 3.29 9.09
N GLU A 23 -4.36 2.63 8.26
CA GLU A 23 -4.58 2.97 6.86
C GLU A 23 -5.16 4.38 6.71
N GLU A 24 -6.12 4.77 7.53
CA GLU A 24 -6.69 6.11 7.48
C GLU A 24 -5.66 7.18 7.87
N ALA A 25 -4.90 6.95 8.94
CA ALA A 25 -3.89 7.89 9.42
C ALA A 25 -2.71 8.01 8.43
N ILE A 26 -2.08 6.89 8.07
CA ILE A 26 -0.90 6.90 7.19
C ILE A 26 -1.31 7.13 5.74
N GLY A 27 -2.45 6.62 5.29
CA GLY A 27 -2.98 6.89 3.96
C GLY A 27 -3.23 8.38 3.74
N SER A 28 -3.63 9.13 4.76
CA SER A 28 -3.72 10.60 4.71
C SER A 28 -2.36 11.28 4.52
N ILE A 29 -1.35 10.83 5.28
CA ILE A 29 0.03 11.36 5.21
C ILE A 29 0.66 11.02 3.87
N ALA A 30 0.48 9.78 3.40
CA ALA A 30 0.95 9.32 2.10
C ALA A 30 0.29 10.09 0.97
N LEU A 31 -1.03 10.29 1.01
CA LEU A 31 -1.74 11.12 0.02
C LEU A 31 -1.15 12.53 -0.06
N PHE A 32 -0.94 13.18 1.09
CA PHE A 32 -0.37 14.53 1.12
C PHE A 32 1.05 14.56 0.55
N ASN A 33 1.89 13.59 0.89
CA ASN A 33 3.24 13.49 0.34
C ASN A 33 3.22 13.22 -1.17
N ILE A 34 2.32 12.39 -1.66
CA ILE A 34 2.19 12.09 -3.10
C ILE A 34 1.72 13.32 -3.87
N LEU A 35 0.71 14.05 -3.38
CA LEU A 35 0.25 15.31 -3.98
C LEU A 35 1.36 16.36 -4.01
N ARG A 36 2.08 16.50 -2.88
CA ARG A 36 3.24 17.39 -2.78
C ARG A 36 4.34 16.99 -3.76
N SER A 37 4.63 15.70 -3.91
CA SER A 37 5.60 15.19 -4.88
C SER A 37 5.18 15.49 -6.33
N GLY A 38 3.89 15.39 -6.65
CA GLY A 38 3.36 15.79 -7.97
C GLY A 38 3.60 17.27 -8.27
N MET A 39 3.34 18.16 -7.32
CA MET A 39 3.62 19.60 -7.48
C MET A 39 5.12 19.89 -7.66
N LEU A 40 5.97 19.18 -6.92
CA LEU A 40 7.41 19.33 -7.01
C LEU A 40 7.97 18.80 -8.32
N ILE A 41 7.40 17.73 -8.87
CA ILE A 41 7.76 17.20 -10.19
C ILE A 41 7.51 18.25 -11.27
N ALA A 42 6.34 18.90 -11.28
CA ALA A 42 6.06 19.97 -12.24
C ALA A 42 7.07 21.12 -12.13
N ASN A 43 7.39 21.54 -10.91
CA ASN A 43 8.41 22.57 -10.68
C ASN A 43 9.82 22.10 -11.10
N SER A 44 10.12 20.83 -10.89
CA SER A 44 11.42 20.23 -11.24
C SER A 44 11.58 20.03 -12.75
N SER A 45 10.52 19.68 -13.47
CA SER A 45 10.51 19.66 -14.95
C SER A 45 10.98 21.01 -15.50
N TYR A 46 10.47 22.12 -14.94
CA TYR A 46 10.93 23.47 -15.31
C TYR A 46 12.41 23.69 -14.96
N MET A 47 12.84 23.31 -13.75
CA MET A 47 14.25 23.48 -13.34
C MET A 47 15.24 22.62 -14.16
N ILE A 48 14.81 21.45 -14.63
CA ILE A 48 15.61 20.58 -15.50
C ILE A 48 15.73 21.19 -16.89
N LEU A 49 14.63 21.70 -17.46
CA LEU A 49 14.62 22.35 -18.78
C LEU A 49 15.35 23.69 -18.80
N PHE A 50 15.39 24.40 -17.67
CA PHE A 50 16.10 25.68 -17.54
C PHE A 50 17.16 25.63 -16.42
N PRO A 51 18.33 25.00 -16.67
CA PRO A 51 19.36 24.74 -15.66
C PRO A 51 19.91 26.00 -14.99
N ARG A 52 19.80 27.16 -15.65
CA ARG A 52 20.25 28.45 -15.12
C ARG A 52 19.49 28.88 -13.86
N TYR A 53 18.30 28.33 -13.63
CA TYR A 53 17.49 28.54 -12.41
C TYR A 53 17.64 27.41 -11.39
N ASN A 54 18.51 26.42 -11.65
CA ASN A 54 18.61 25.20 -10.86
C ASN A 54 19.61 25.34 -9.70
N ARG A 55 19.18 25.96 -8.60
CA ARG A 55 19.97 26.00 -7.35
C ARG A 55 19.69 24.84 -6.38
N ASN A 56 18.65 24.04 -6.62
CA ASN A 56 18.11 23.09 -5.63
C ASN A 56 17.98 21.64 -6.12
N PHE A 57 18.94 21.13 -6.92
CA PHE A 57 18.94 19.73 -7.36
C PHE A 57 18.92 18.73 -6.19
N ASN A 58 19.56 19.07 -5.06
CA ASN A 58 19.51 18.27 -3.82
C ASN A 58 18.10 18.15 -3.24
N GLY A 59 17.25 19.17 -3.44
CA GLY A 59 15.84 19.10 -3.06
C GLY A 59 15.11 18.03 -3.86
N LEU A 60 15.25 18.04 -5.19
CA LEU A 60 14.64 17.04 -6.08
C LEU A 60 15.03 15.61 -5.70
N ALA A 61 16.32 15.35 -5.49
CA ALA A 61 16.79 14.02 -5.10
C ALA A 61 16.22 13.56 -3.75
N ALA A 62 16.21 14.44 -2.73
CA ALA A 62 15.64 14.12 -1.42
C ALA A 62 14.14 13.82 -1.48
N PHE A 63 13.38 14.52 -2.33
CA PHE A 63 11.95 14.27 -2.50
C PHE A 63 11.67 12.97 -3.24
N SER A 64 12.42 12.67 -4.31
CA SER A 64 12.32 11.38 -5.00
C SER A 64 12.61 10.22 -4.05
N ALA A 65 13.60 10.36 -3.16
CA ALA A 65 13.90 9.37 -2.13
C ALA A 65 12.75 9.21 -1.12
N ALA A 66 12.14 10.30 -0.64
CA ALA A 66 11.00 10.23 0.28
C ALA A 66 9.77 9.58 -0.36
N PHE A 67 9.51 9.86 -1.63
CA PHE A 67 8.44 9.23 -2.40
C PHE A 67 8.67 7.73 -2.55
N VAL A 68 9.85 7.32 -2.99
CA VAL A 68 10.23 5.89 -3.11
C VAL A 68 10.13 5.19 -1.76
N LEU A 69 10.53 5.85 -0.67
CA LEU A 69 10.44 5.30 0.68
C LEU A 69 8.98 5.03 1.09
N ILE A 70 8.06 5.95 0.83
CA ILE A 70 6.63 5.74 1.10
C ILE A 70 6.06 4.59 0.28
N LEU A 71 6.42 4.49 -1.01
CA LEU A 71 5.97 3.39 -1.86
C LEU A 71 6.52 2.04 -1.40
N SER A 72 7.80 2.00 -1.00
CA SER A 72 8.45 0.81 -0.46
C SER A 72 7.81 0.34 0.85
N LEU A 73 7.39 1.28 1.70
CA LEU A 73 6.68 0.96 2.93
C LEU A 73 5.29 0.39 2.64
N GLY A 74 4.56 0.96 1.68
CA GLY A 74 3.26 0.43 1.25
C GLY A 74 3.36 -1.00 0.72
N ASP A 75 4.34 -1.26 -0.14
CA ASP A 75 4.58 -2.58 -0.73
C ASP A 75 5.06 -3.62 0.31
N ALA A 76 5.94 -3.21 1.23
CA ALA A 76 6.38 -4.05 2.34
C ALA A 76 5.23 -4.40 3.29
N LEU A 77 4.34 -3.44 3.55
CA LEU A 77 3.14 -3.64 4.37
C LEU A 77 2.19 -4.64 3.69
N GLU A 78 1.89 -4.43 2.40
CA GLU A 78 1.05 -5.33 1.59
C GLU A 78 1.62 -6.77 1.60
N THR A 79 2.94 -6.90 1.41
CA THR A 79 3.63 -8.19 1.42
C THR A 79 3.59 -8.88 2.78
N GLN A 80 3.86 -8.14 3.87
CA GLN A 80 3.83 -8.70 5.24
C GLN A 80 2.43 -9.16 5.65
N ILE A 81 1.42 -8.42 5.22
CA ILE A 81 0.04 -8.76 5.44
C ILE A 81 -0.36 -10.00 4.65
N GLU A 82 -0.01 -10.08 3.36
CA GLU A 82 -0.33 -11.23 2.53
C GLU A 82 0.32 -12.50 3.11
N THR A 83 1.58 -12.40 3.52
CA THR A 83 2.30 -13.53 4.14
C THR A 83 1.77 -13.91 5.51
N THR A 84 1.46 -12.94 6.39
CA THR A 84 0.89 -13.20 7.72
C THR A 84 -0.53 -13.76 7.60
N GLY A 85 -1.33 -13.21 6.70
CA GLY A 85 -2.64 -13.72 6.32
C GLY A 85 -2.53 -15.18 5.87
N ASP A 86 -1.63 -15.48 4.92
CA ASP A 86 -1.42 -16.85 4.44
C ASP A 86 -0.94 -17.80 5.55
N GLN A 87 -0.11 -17.34 6.48
CA GLN A 87 0.35 -18.14 7.63
C GLN A 87 -0.78 -18.45 8.60
N ILE A 88 -1.56 -17.45 9.03
CA ILE A 88 -2.73 -17.64 9.89
C ILE A 88 -3.73 -18.58 9.18
N PHE A 89 -3.94 -18.39 7.88
CA PHE A 89 -4.79 -19.26 7.07
C PHE A 89 -4.27 -20.70 7.03
N GLN A 90 -2.97 -20.93 6.84
CA GLN A 90 -2.40 -22.29 6.82
C GLN A 90 -2.55 -22.99 8.16
N VAL A 91 -2.41 -22.28 9.28
CA VAL A 91 -2.60 -22.83 10.63
C VAL A 91 -4.05 -23.26 10.83
N ILE A 92 -5.03 -22.43 10.46
CA ILE A 92 -6.46 -22.77 10.62
C ILE A 92 -6.89 -23.89 9.66
N VAL A 93 -6.39 -23.90 8.42
CA VAL A 93 -6.75 -24.92 7.41
C VAL A 93 -6.18 -26.30 7.74
N LYS A 94 -4.97 -26.37 8.32
CA LYS A 94 -4.30 -27.65 8.62
C LYS A 94 -5.07 -28.50 9.63
N ASP A 95 -5.82 -27.88 10.54
CA ASP A 95 -6.45 -28.61 11.65
C ASP A 95 -7.91 -29.05 11.39
N GLU A 96 -8.67 -28.43 10.46
CA GLU A 96 -10.12 -28.75 10.34
C GLU A 96 -10.70 -28.99 8.92
N VAL A 97 -10.01 -28.60 7.83
CA VAL A 97 -10.67 -28.42 6.51
C VAL A 97 -10.41 -29.59 5.53
N SER A 98 -9.68 -30.63 5.93
CA SER A 98 -9.27 -31.70 5.00
C SER A 98 -10.43 -32.58 4.49
N LYS A 99 -11.60 -32.58 5.14
CA LYS A 99 -12.70 -33.53 4.82
C LYS A 99 -13.99 -32.92 4.24
N ASP A 100 -14.21 -31.61 4.33
CA ASP A 100 -15.50 -31.01 3.95
C ASP A 100 -15.37 -29.95 2.83
N ARG A 101 -16.10 -30.17 1.72
CA ARG A 101 -16.03 -29.37 0.50
C ARG A 101 -16.64 -27.98 0.69
N GLY A 102 -17.70 -27.85 1.49
CA GLY A 102 -18.35 -26.57 1.78
C GLY A 102 -17.47 -25.64 2.61
N LYS A 103 -16.71 -26.20 3.56
CA LYS A 103 -15.73 -25.44 4.36
C LYS A 103 -14.58 -24.92 3.49
N LYS A 104 -14.12 -25.67 2.48
CA LYS A 104 -13.10 -25.21 1.52
C LYS A 104 -13.55 -24.01 0.68
N GLU A 105 -14.81 -23.98 0.29
CA GLU A 105 -15.35 -22.93 -0.60
C GLU A 105 -15.59 -21.62 0.15
N MET A 106 -16.16 -21.69 1.37
CA MET A 106 -16.19 -20.54 2.28
C MET A 106 -14.78 -20.05 2.64
N PHE A 107 -13.80 -20.96 2.78
CA PHE A 107 -12.41 -20.60 3.01
C PHE A 107 -11.78 -19.82 1.85
N ARG A 108 -12.06 -20.24 0.61
CA ARG A 108 -11.58 -19.56 -0.60
C ARG A 108 -12.17 -18.16 -0.71
N LEU A 109 -13.45 -17.99 -0.36
CA LEU A 109 -14.12 -16.69 -0.29
C LEU A 109 -13.52 -15.80 0.81
N ALA A 110 -13.28 -16.33 2.01
CA ALA A 110 -12.62 -15.58 3.07
C ALA A 110 -11.21 -15.12 2.66
N LYS A 111 -10.42 -15.99 2.02
CA LYS A 111 -9.11 -15.64 1.48
C LYS A 111 -9.19 -14.53 0.42
N SER A 112 -10.15 -14.59 -0.49
CA SER A 112 -10.28 -13.54 -1.53
C SER A 112 -10.74 -12.21 -0.94
N VAL A 113 -11.63 -12.23 0.05
CA VAL A 113 -12.10 -11.02 0.75
C VAL A 113 -10.98 -10.40 1.57
N LEU A 114 -10.17 -11.20 2.28
CA LEU A 114 -8.98 -10.68 2.96
C LEU A 114 -7.96 -10.11 1.98
N LYS A 115 -7.69 -10.76 0.85
CA LYS A 115 -6.74 -10.21 -0.12
C LYS A 115 -7.14 -8.82 -0.64
N TRP A 116 -8.44 -8.59 -0.82
CA TRP A 116 -8.98 -7.30 -1.25
C TRP A 116 -8.97 -6.23 -0.15
N LYS A 117 -9.24 -6.61 1.10
CA LYS A 117 -9.45 -5.63 2.18
C LYS A 117 -8.15 -5.02 2.72
N TRP A 118 -7.00 -5.59 2.39
CA TRP A 118 -5.73 -5.18 2.99
C TRP A 118 -4.75 -4.55 2.01
N GLN A 119 -5.25 -4.14 0.84
CA GLN A 119 -4.49 -3.21 0.01
C GLN A 119 -4.32 -1.90 0.77
N PHE A 120 -3.09 -1.42 0.87
CA PHE A 120 -2.81 -0.17 1.57
C PHE A 120 -3.19 1.01 0.65
N THR A 121 -4.28 1.71 0.95
CA THR A 121 -4.77 2.80 0.11
C THR A 121 -4.52 4.18 0.70
N ALA A 122 -4.23 5.14 -0.18
CA ALA A 122 -4.19 6.56 0.15
C ALA A 122 -5.63 7.10 0.27
N ARG A 123 -6.25 7.00 1.46
CA ARG A 123 -7.66 7.40 1.68
C ARG A 123 -8.63 6.86 0.63
N LYS A 124 -8.47 5.60 0.21
CA LYS A 124 -9.30 4.95 -0.82
C LYS A 124 -9.25 5.57 -2.22
N LEU A 125 -8.33 6.51 -2.49
CA LEU A 125 -8.17 7.11 -3.82
C LEU A 125 -7.35 6.22 -4.76
N PHE A 126 -6.26 5.66 -4.25
CA PHE A 126 -5.38 4.76 -4.99
C PHE A 126 -4.57 3.90 -4.04
N THR A 127 -4.13 2.73 -4.50
CA THR A 127 -3.27 1.81 -3.75
C THR A 127 -1.83 2.34 -3.76
N ILE A 128 -1.20 2.40 -2.58
CA ILE A 128 0.19 2.86 -2.42
C ILE A 128 1.10 1.65 -2.58
N ASN A 129 1.65 1.48 -3.77
CA ASN A 129 2.64 0.44 -4.08
C ASN A 129 3.62 0.90 -5.16
N PHE A 130 4.61 0.07 -5.48
CA PHE A 130 5.61 0.37 -6.52
C PHE A 130 5.02 0.59 -7.92
N GLY A 131 3.79 0.12 -8.18
CA GLY A 131 3.07 0.35 -9.43
C GLY A 131 2.79 1.83 -9.72
N LEU A 132 2.91 2.72 -8.72
CA LEU A 132 2.80 4.17 -8.91
C LEU A 132 4.06 4.82 -9.51
N ILE A 133 5.23 4.17 -9.44
CA ILE A 133 6.49 4.75 -9.96
C ILE A 133 6.42 5.02 -11.47
N PRO A 134 6.01 4.07 -12.33
CA PRO A 134 5.91 4.32 -13.77
C PRO A 134 4.96 5.47 -14.10
N SER A 135 3.84 5.59 -13.39
CA SER A 135 2.89 6.69 -13.54
C SER A 135 3.53 8.05 -13.21
N PHE A 136 4.34 8.09 -12.15
CA PHE A 136 5.08 9.27 -11.73
C PHE A 136 6.17 9.68 -12.71
N LEU A 137 6.97 8.71 -13.19
CA LEU A 137 8.00 8.96 -14.20
C LEU A 137 7.39 9.41 -15.53
N GLY A 138 6.28 8.78 -15.93
CA GLY A 138 5.51 9.18 -17.12
C GLY A 138 4.99 10.60 -17.00
N ALA A 139 4.46 10.99 -15.84
CA ALA A 139 4.00 12.36 -15.59
C ALA A 139 5.16 13.38 -15.64
N LEU A 140 6.33 13.05 -15.09
CA LEU A 140 7.53 13.89 -15.16
C LEU A 140 7.97 14.12 -16.61
N VAL A 141 8.11 13.04 -17.39
CA VAL A 141 8.48 13.11 -18.81
C VAL A 141 7.44 13.89 -19.60
N GLY A 142 6.16 13.60 -19.38
CA GLY A 142 5.04 14.31 -20.01
C GLY A 142 5.08 15.82 -19.73
N CYS A 143 5.31 16.22 -18.47
CA CYS A 143 5.48 17.62 -18.11
C CYS A 143 6.70 18.26 -18.79
N MET A 144 7.82 17.54 -18.87
CA MET A 144 9.03 18.04 -19.56
C MET A 144 8.85 18.19 -21.07
N THR A 145 8.05 17.34 -21.71
CA THR A 145 7.77 17.45 -23.15
C THR A 145 6.75 18.55 -23.48
N PHE A 146 5.93 18.95 -22.52
CA PHE A 146 4.87 19.94 -22.70
C PHE A 146 5.37 21.39 -22.52
N ILE A 147 6.28 21.60 -21.57
CA ILE A 147 6.95 22.90 -21.32
C ILE A 147 7.90 23.22 -22.49
#